data_AF-A0A2V9L510-F1
#
_entry.id   AF-A0A2V9L510-F1
#
_cell.length_a   1.000
_cell.length_b   1.000
_cell.length_c   1.000
_cell.angle_alpha   90.00
_cell.angle_beta   90.00
_cell.angle_gamma   90.00
#
_symmetry.space_group_name_H-M   'P 1'
#
loop_
_entity.id
_entity.type
_entity.pdbx_description
1 polymer ?
#
loop_
_entity_poly.entity_id
_entity_poly.type
_entity_poly.pdbx_seq_one_letter_code
_entity_poly.pdbx_strand_id
1 'polypeptide(L)'
;MPMVGERIRHLREQQKLSQADIEERTGLLRCYISRVENGHTVPSLETLERFAAGLGIPLYQLFCSDEFTPPTPHLSPRKTLEELAGEEGNTGSEARFLLKLKDSVSRMVDPDRDVLLAFAKRLASR
;
A
#
# COMPACT_ATOMS: atom_id res chain seq x y z
N MET A 1 -4.07 14.86 -6.96
CA MET A 1 -4.42 13.43 -6.83
C MET A 1 -5.85 13.28 -7.31
N PRO A 2 -6.17 12.26 -8.13
CA PRO A 2 -7.57 11.96 -8.42
C PRO A 2 -8.30 11.80 -7.09
N MET A 3 -9.48 12.40 -6.98
CA MET A 3 -10.25 12.33 -5.74
C MET A 3 -10.65 10.87 -5.53
N VAL A 4 -10.65 10.37 -4.29
CA VAL A 4 -10.93 8.95 -3.98
C VAL A 4 -12.22 8.44 -4.65
N GLY A 5 -13.24 9.30 -4.80
CA GLY A 5 -14.48 9.00 -5.53
C GLY A 5 -14.28 8.66 -7.01
N GLU A 6 -13.43 9.39 -7.73
CA GLU A 6 -13.11 9.11 -9.13
C GLU A 6 -12.41 7.76 -9.27
N ARG A 7 -11.53 7.42 -8.32
CA ARG A 7 -10.85 6.13 -8.29
C ARG A 7 -11.83 4.97 -8.04
N ILE A 8 -12.76 5.14 -7.10
CA ILE A 8 -13.84 4.17 -6.84
C ILE A 8 -14.66 3.95 -8.12
N ARG A 9 -15.07 5.03 -8.79
CA ARG A 9 -15.80 4.97 -10.06
C ARG A 9 -15.02 4.21 -11.13
N HIS A 10 -13.75 4.54 -11.30
CA HIS A 10 -12.88 3.91 -12.29
C HIS A 10 -12.76 2.40 -12.05
N LEU A 11 -12.52 1.97 -10.82
CA LEU A 11 -12.43 0.55 -10.45
C LEU A 11 -13.75 -0.18 -10.67
N ARG A 12 -14.88 0.46 -10.32
CA ARG A 12 -16.23 -0.07 -10.59
C ARG A 12 -16.45 -0.29 -12.09
N GLU A 13 -16.12 0.70 -12.91
CA GLU A 13 -16.30 0.65 -14.37
C GLU A 13 -15.35 -0.37 -15.03
N GLN A 14 -14.12 -0.51 -14.56
CA GLN A 14 -13.19 -1.56 -15.00
C GLN A 14 -13.75 -2.98 -14.77
N GLN A 15 -14.45 -3.18 -13.66
CA GLN A 15 -15.14 -4.44 -13.36
C GLN A 15 -16.52 -4.58 -14.04
N LYS A 16 -16.93 -3.59 -14.85
CA LYS A 16 -18.25 -3.52 -15.51
C LYS A 16 -19.44 -3.56 -14.54
N LEU A 17 -19.25 -3.05 -13.33
CA LEU A 17 -20.29 -3.01 -12.30
C LEU A 17 -21.12 -1.73 -12.41
N SER A 18 -22.42 -1.85 -12.20
CA SER A 18 -23.32 -0.71 -12.03
C SER A 18 -23.24 -0.15 -10.60
N GLN A 19 -23.72 1.08 -10.38
CA GLN A 19 -23.85 1.62 -9.02
C GLN A 19 -24.86 0.81 -8.18
N ALA A 20 -25.84 0.17 -8.82
CA ALA A 20 -26.79 -0.72 -8.15
C ALA A 20 -26.10 -2.02 -7.71
N ASP A 21 -25.14 -2.52 -8.49
CA ASP A 21 -24.35 -3.71 -8.14
C ASP A 21 -23.48 -3.42 -6.92
N ILE A 22 -22.89 -2.22 -6.84
CA ILE A 22 -22.14 -1.78 -5.65
C ILE A 22 -23.08 -1.58 -4.46
N GLU A 23 -24.28 -1.04 -4.66
CA GLU A 23 -25.28 -0.95 -3.59
C GLU A 23 -25.60 -2.32 -3.01
N GLU A 24 -25.84 -3.33 -3.85
CA GLU A 24 -26.09 -4.71 -3.41
C GLU A 24 -24.90 -5.30 -2.64
N ARG A 25 -23.66 -5.08 -3.13
CA ARG A 25 -22.45 -5.63 -2.52
C ARG A 25 -22.02 -4.94 -1.24
N THR A 26 -22.23 -3.63 -1.15
CA THR A 26 -21.74 -2.81 -0.03
C THR A 26 -22.83 -2.50 0.98
N GLY A 27 -24.11 -2.60 0.62
CA GLY A 27 -25.24 -2.11 1.41
C GLY A 27 -25.33 -0.58 1.50
N LEU A 28 -24.54 0.15 0.70
CA LEU A 28 -24.59 1.61 0.63
C LEU A 28 -25.63 2.03 -0.41
N LEU A 29 -26.45 3.03 -0.10
CA LEU A 29 -27.49 3.49 -1.03
C LEU A 29 -26.88 3.97 -2.35
N ARG A 30 -27.48 3.63 -3.49
CA ARG A 30 -27.01 4.06 -4.82
C ARG A 30 -26.88 5.58 -4.94
N CYS A 31 -27.80 6.34 -4.33
CA CYS A 31 -27.72 7.80 -4.32
C CYS A 31 -26.48 8.31 -3.54
N TYR A 32 -26.09 7.62 -2.48
CA TYR A 32 -24.87 7.92 -1.72
C TYR A 32 -23.62 7.55 -2.53
N ILE A 33 -23.60 6.38 -3.16
CA ILE A 33 -22.50 5.94 -4.04
C ILE A 33 -22.27 6.97 -5.15
N SER A 34 -23.33 7.43 -5.81
CA SER A 34 -23.24 8.47 -6.84
C SER A 34 -22.66 9.79 -6.30
N ARG A 35 -23.04 10.23 -5.10
CA ARG A 35 -22.45 11.42 -4.48
C ARG A 35 -20.97 11.25 -4.18
N VAL A 36 -20.55 10.08 -3.72
CA VAL A 36 -19.13 9.79 -3.46
C VAL A 36 -18.35 9.77 -4.78
N GLU A 37 -18.82 9.03 -5.78
CA GLU A 37 -18.15 8.89 -7.08
C GLU A 37 -17.98 10.22 -7.83
N ASN A 38 -18.91 11.16 -7.65
CA ASN A 38 -18.86 12.49 -8.26
C ASN A 38 -18.23 13.57 -7.35
N GLY A 39 -17.65 13.18 -6.20
CA GLY A 39 -16.95 14.12 -5.31
C GLY A 39 -17.86 15.07 -4.51
N HIS A 40 -19.16 14.84 -4.50
CA HIS A 40 -20.14 15.64 -3.73
C HIS A 40 -20.13 15.31 -2.23
N THR A 41 -19.47 14.24 -1.81
CA THR A 41 -19.36 13.86 -0.39
C THR A 41 -18.04 13.13 -0.16
N VAL A 42 -17.38 13.46 0.96
CA VAL A 42 -16.18 12.76 1.41
C VAL A 42 -16.61 11.59 2.30
N PRO A 43 -16.36 10.33 1.92
CA PRO A 43 -16.70 9.16 2.73
C PRO A 43 -15.80 9.04 3.96
N SER A 44 -16.30 8.41 5.03
CA SER A 44 -15.47 8.01 6.18
C SER A 44 -14.56 6.83 5.81
N LEU A 45 -13.58 6.54 6.68
CA LEU A 45 -12.71 5.37 6.52
C LEU A 45 -13.52 4.05 6.48
N GLU A 46 -14.47 3.89 7.40
CA GLU A 46 -15.37 2.72 7.43
C GLU A 46 -16.14 2.56 6.11
N THR A 47 -16.63 3.65 5.55
CA THR A 47 -17.30 3.63 4.24
C THR A 47 -16.34 3.23 3.12
N LEU A 48 -15.10 3.71 3.14
CA LEU A 48 -14.07 3.32 2.17
C LEU A 48 -13.71 1.84 2.28
N GLU A 49 -13.67 1.28 3.49
CA GLU A 49 -13.50 -0.16 3.70
C GLU A 49 -14.65 -0.96 3.09
N ARG A 50 -15.89 -0.49 3.23
CA ARG A 50 -17.05 -1.11 2.56
C ARG A 50 -16.93 -1.06 1.04
N PHE A 51 -16.49 0.06 0.47
CA PHE A 51 -16.23 0.16 -0.97
C PHE A 51 -15.14 -0.81 -1.42
N ALA A 52 -14.02 -0.87 -0.71
CA ALA A 52 -12.93 -1.79 -1.02
C ALA A 52 -13.39 -3.25 -0.96
N ALA A 53 -14.17 -3.61 0.06
CA ALA A 53 -14.77 -4.94 0.20
C ALA A 53 -15.74 -5.26 -0.95
N GLY A 54 -16.64 -4.33 -1.31
CA GLY A 54 -17.60 -4.53 -2.42
C GLY A 54 -16.93 -4.60 -3.80
N LEU A 55 -15.78 -3.96 -3.97
CA LEU A 55 -14.94 -4.03 -5.16
C LEU A 55 -13.99 -5.24 -5.14
N GLY A 56 -13.88 -5.96 -4.02
CA GLY A 56 -12.99 -7.12 -3.88
C GLY A 56 -11.51 -6.78 -3.94
N ILE A 57 -11.11 -5.60 -3.46
CA ILE A 57 -9.73 -5.11 -3.52
C ILE A 57 -9.21 -4.70 -2.13
N PRO A 58 -7.89 -4.70 -1.92
CA PRO A 58 -7.29 -4.07 -0.74
C PRO A 58 -7.59 -2.56 -0.71
N LEU A 59 -7.86 -2.02 0.48
CA LEU A 59 -8.20 -0.60 0.70
C LEU A 59 -7.19 0.38 0.06
N TYR A 60 -5.89 0.07 0.13
CA TYR A 60 -4.83 0.94 -0.41
C TYR A 60 -4.99 1.20 -1.92
N GLN A 61 -5.63 0.30 -2.67
CA GLN A 61 -5.83 0.46 -4.12
C GLN A 61 -6.85 1.57 -4.47
N LEU A 62 -7.64 2.03 -3.49
CA LEU A 62 -8.45 3.25 -3.63
C LEU A 62 -7.61 4.53 -3.68
N PHE A 63 -6.34 4.47 -3.27
CA PHE A 63 -5.43 5.62 -3.19
C PHE A 63 -4.21 5.49 -4.11
N CYS A 64 -3.83 4.27 -4.48
CA CYS A 64 -2.71 4.00 -5.36
C CYS A 64 -3.21 3.60 -6.76
N SER A 65 -2.74 4.31 -7.78
CA SER A 65 -2.79 3.87 -9.17
C SER A 65 -1.38 3.60 -9.66
N ASP A 66 -1.21 2.60 -10.51
CA ASP A 66 0.11 2.23 -11.06
C ASP A 66 0.77 3.40 -11.82
N GLU A 67 -0.02 4.36 -12.28
CA GLU A 67 0.43 5.57 -12.99
C GLU A 67 0.67 6.79 -12.08
N PHE A 68 0.38 6.70 -10.78
CA PHE A 68 0.44 7.87 -9.89
C PHE A 68 1.04 7.49 -8.54
N THR A 69 2.36 7.62 -8.42
CA THR A 69 2.98 7.80 -7.11
C THR A 69 2.42 9.10 -6.53
N PRO A 70 1.70 9.06 -5.39
CA PRO A 70 1.24 10.28 -4.74
C PRO A 70 2.43 11.23 -4.61
N PRO A 71 2.29 12.54 -4.89
CA PRO A 71 3.25 13.47 -4.34
C PRO A 71 3.22 13.23 -2.84
N THR A 72 4.38 12.92 -2.27
CA THR A 72 4.56 12.76 -0.82
C THR A 72 5.16 14.06 -0.28
N PRO A 73 4.38 15.16 -0.22
CA PRO A 73 4.89 16.41 0.31
C PRO A 73 5.26 16.21 1.78
N HIS A 74 6.37 16.80 2.20
CA HIS A 74 6.88 16.77 3.57
C HIS A 74 7.41 15.43 4.09
N LEU A 75 7.78 14.49 3.22
CA LEU A 75 8.73 13.48 3.65
C LEU A 75 10.09 14.15 3.87
N SER A 76 10.64 13.99 5.07
CA SER A 76 12.09 14.15 5.23
C SER A 76 12.75 13.21 4.22
N PRO A 77 13.70 13.69 3.39
CA PRO A 77 14.44 12.82 2.48
C PRO A 77 15.03 11.68 3.31
N ARG A 78 14.52 10.46 3.11
CA ARG A 78 15.14 9.28 3.71
C ARG A 78 16.31 8.93 2.83
N LYS A 79 17.50 8.89 3.42
CA LYS A 79 18.65 8.37 2.71
C LYS A 79 18.41 6.92 2.35
N THR A 80 18.74 6.56 1.12
CA THR A 80 18.71 5.15 0.70
C THR A 80 19.74 4.35 1.51
N LEU A 81 19.58 3.03 1.55
CA LEU A 81 20.56 2.18 2.22
C LEU A 81 21.95 2.33 1.57
N GLU A 82 21.96 2.53 0.25
CA GLU A 82 23.12 2.81 -0.58
C GLU A 82 23.77 4.16 -0.22
N GLU A 83 22.98 5.21 0.02
CA GLU A 83 23.49 6.51 0.49
C GLU A 83 24.04 6.43 1.92
N LEU A 84 23.35 5.72 2.82
CA LEU A 84 23.80 5.50 4.20
C LEU A 84 25.11 4.72 4.23
N ALA A 85 25.29 3.74 3.33
CA ALA A 85 26.52 2.96 3.23
C ALA A 85 27.76 3.78 2.84
N GLY A 86 27.57 4.99 2.30
CA GLY A 86 28.65 5.95 2.04
C GLY A 86 29.08 6.74 3.28
N GLU A 87 28.33 6.68 4.38
CA GLU A 87 28.64 7.43 5.60
C GLU A 87 29.76 6.76 6.42
N GLU A 88 30.50 7.61 7.13
CA GLU A 88 31.47 7.18 8.13
C GLU A 88 30.77 6.83 9.45
N GLY A 89 31.43 6.01 10.28
CA GLY A 89 30.91 5.60 11.58
C GLY A 89 29.91 4.45 11.52
N ASN A 90 29.16 4.30 12.61
CA ASN A 90 28.35 3.10 12.86
C ASN A 90 27.23 2.94 11.81
N THR A 91 26.49 4.01 11.51
CA THR A 91 25.39 4.03 10.55
C THR A 91 25.80 3.50 9.17
N GLY A 92 26.95 3.94 8.64
CA GLY A 92 27.41 3.45 7.35
C GLY A 92 27.91 2.01 7.39
N SER A 93 28.50 1.58 8.51
CA SER A 93 28.91 0.18 8.69
C SER A 93 27.71 -0.77 8.74
N GLU A 94 26.64 -0.38 9.44
CA GLU A 94 25.38 -1.11 9.51
C GLU A 94 24.69 -1.14 8.14
N ALA A 95 24.67 -0.02 7.41
CA ALA A 95 24.11 0.03 6.06
C ALA A 95 24.86 -0.89 5.08
N ARG A 96 26.19 -0.91 5.10
CA ARG A 96 27.01 -1.85 4.30
C ARG A 96 26.72 -3.31 4.67
N PHE A 97 26.56 -3.60 5.95
CA PHE A 97 26.15 -4.93 6.40
C PHE A 97 24.78 -5.32 5.85
N LEU A 98 23.79 -4.42 5.94
CA LEU A 98 22.44 -4.67 5.44
C LEU A 98 22.40 -4.83 3.92
N LEU A 99 23.23 -4.12 3.15
CA LEU A 99 23.38 -4.34 1.70
C LEU A 99 23.92 -5.73 1.40
N LYS A 100 24.97 -6.15 2.13
CA LYS A 100 25.53 -7.50 1.99
C LYS A 100 24.51 -8.59 2.37
N LEU A 101 23.69 -8.32 3.38
CA LEU A 101 22.60 -9.20 3.80
C LEU A 101 21.53 -9.28 2.71
N LYS A 102 21.06 -8.15 2.16
CA LYS A 102 20.12 -8.06 1.04
C LYS A 102 20.58 -8.91 -0.15
N ASP A 103 21.84 -8.79 -0.55
CA ASP A 103 22.42 -9.56 -1.66
C ASP A 103 22.53 -11.05 -1.36
N SER A 104 22.76 -11.41 -0.09
CA SER A 104 22.87 -12.82 0.31
C SER A 104 21.49 -13.48 0.38
N VAL A 105 20.51 -12.79 0.97
CA VAL A 105 19.12 -13.26 1.08
C VAL A 105 18.46 -13.40 -0.29
N SER A 106 18.74 -12.50 -1.23
CA SER A 106 18.20 -12.58 -2.59
C SER A 106 18.63 -13.86 -3.33
N ARG A 107 19.80 -14.41 -3.00
CA ARG A 107 20.33 -15.66 -3.56
C ARG A 107 19.89 -16.93 -2.82
N MET A 108 19.26 -16.82 -1.65
CA MET A 108 18.81 -17.97 -0.86
C MET A 108 17.50 -18.56 -1.41
N VAL A 109 17.32 -19.87 -1.26
CA VAL A 109 16.03 -20.54 -1.52
C VAL A 109 15.06 -20.29 -0.36
N ASP A 110 13.75 -20.37 -0.62
CA ASP A 110 12.71 -20.01 0.37
C ASP A 110 12.85 -20.75 1.72
N PRO A 111 13.16 -22.06 1.79
CA PRO A 111 13.38 -22.74 3.08
C PRO A 111 14.52 -22.15 3.91
N ASP A 112 15.61 -21.73 3.26
CA ASP A 112 16.77 -21.14 3.95
C ASP A 112 16.42 -19.73 4.47
N ARG A 113 15.61 -18.98 3.73
CA ARG A 113 15.10 -17.67 4.14
C ARG A 113 14.21 -17.80 5.37
N ASP A 114 13.34 -18.80 5.41
CA ASP A 114 12.45 -19.06 6.55
C ASP A 114 13.23 -19.37 7.83
N VAL A 115 14.28 -20.18 7.72
CA VAL A 115 15.18 -20.49 8.84
C VAL A 115 15.86 -19.22 9.35
N LEU A 116 16.42 -18.40 8.46
CA LEU A 116 17.05 -17.13 8.82
C LEU A 116 16.07 -16.18 9.54
N LEU A 117 14.85 -16.05 9.02
CA LEU A 117 13.80 -15.22 9.62
C LEU A 117 13.38 -15.76 10.99
N ALA A 118 13.28 -17.08 11.17
CA ALA A 118 12.98 -17.69 12.46
C ALA A 118 14.07 -17.39 13.51
N PHE A 119 15.35 -17.46 13.12
CA PHE A 119 16.46 -17.08 13.99
C PHE A 119 16.44 -15.60 14.35
N ALA A 120 16.24 -14.71 13.37
CA ALA A 120 16.14 -13.28 13.60
C ALA A 120 15.00 -12.93 14.57
N LYS A 121 13.82 -13.54 14.40
CA LYS A 121 12.68 -13.38 15.32
C LYS A 121 13.01 -13.82 16.75
N ARG A 122 13.74 -14.92 16.93
CA ARG A 122 14.17 -15.41 18.26
C ARG A 122 15.23 -14.53 18.91
N LEU A 123 16.09 -13.89 18.12
CA LEU A 123 17.09 -12.94 18.64
C LEU A 123 16.46 -11.61 19.03
N ALA A 124 15.50 -11.11 18.25
CA ALA A 124 14.83 -9.82 18.51
C ALA A 124 13.81 -9.86 19.65
N SER A 125 13.40 -11.05 20.11
CA SER A 125 12.46 -11.24 21.23
C SER A 125 13.16 -11.48 22.57
N ARG A 126 14.48 -11.31 22.63
CA ARG A 126 15.29 -11.26 23.86
C ARG A 126 15.54 -9.82 24.27
#